data_AF-A0A226GU85-F1
#
_entry.id   AF-A0A226GU85-F1
#
_cell.length_a   1.000
_cell.length_b   1.000
_cell.length_c   1.000
_cell.angle_alpha   90.00
_cell.angle_beta   90.00
_cell.angle_gamma   90.00
#
_symmetry.space_group_name_H-M   'P 1'
#
loop_
_entity.id
_entity.type
_entity.pdbx_description
1 polymer ?
#
loop_
_entity_poly.entity_id
_entity_poly.type
_entity_poly.pdbx_seq_one_letter_code
_entity_poly.pdbx_strand_id
1 'polypeptide(L)' 'MEAIRQIISVKNHSVTVILPDDFIADEVEVIILPVQNKEYQIPQWQVDQVRERTEKYLKNPKNVTNIDDFLKEIEDDL' A
#
# COMPACT_ATOMS: atom_id res chain seq x y z
N MET A 1 -10.36 -1.17 -7.37
CA MET A 1 -10.45 -2.02 -6.17
C MET A 1 -9.10 -2.02 -5.50
N GLU A 2 -9.04 -1.75 -4.19
CA GLU A 2 -7.79 -1.84 -3.44
C GLU A 2 -7.41 -3.31 -3.18
N ALA A 3 -6.13 -3.66 -3.32
CA ALA A 3 -5.66 -5.01 -3.07
C ALA A 3 -5.70 -5.31 -1.56
N ILE A 4 -6.39 -6.37 -1.16
CA ILE A 4 -6.44 -6.82 0.23
C ILE A 4 -5.17 -7.62 0.55
N ARG A 5 -4.32 -7.10 1.44
CA ARG A 5 -3.13 -7.80 1.94
C ARG A 5 -3.34 -8.27 3.38
N GLN A 6 -3.40 -9.58 3.58
CA GLN A 6 -3.56 -10.19 4.91
C GLN A 6 -2.41 -11.17 5.22
N ILE A 7 -1.91 -11.14 6.45
CA ILE A 7 -0.94 -12.12 6.95
C ILE A 7 -1.73 -13.20 7.70
N ILE A 8 -1.80 -14.41 7.14
CA ILE A 8 -2.63 -15.51 7.66
C ILE A 8 -1.72 -16.59 8.24
N SER A 9 -2.09 -17.12 9.42
CA SER A 9 -1.36 -18.22 10.04
C SER A 9 -1.68 -19.54 9.35
N VAL A 10 -0.64 -20.32 9.04
CA VAL A 10 -0.80 -21.68 8.53
C VAL A 10 -1.11 -22.63 9.70
N LYS A 11 -2.20 -23.38 9.61
CA LYS A 11 -2.55 -24.44 10.58
C LYS A 11 -2.86 -25.74 9.83
N ASN A 12 -2.24 -26.84 10.23
CA ASN A 12 -2.42 -28.16 9.59
C ASN A 12 -2.29 -28.10 8.05
N HIS A 13 -1.24 -27.44 7.55
CA HIS A 13 -1.00 -27.23 6.11
C HIS A 13 -2.17 -26.54 5.36
N SER A 14 -3.01 -25.80 6.07
CA SER A 14 -4.17 -25.12 5.53
C SER A 14 -4.15 -23.63 5.89
N VAL A 15 -4.75 -22.82 5.02
CA VAL A 15 -5.04 -21.39 5.23
C VAL A 15 -6.51 -21.15 4.95
N THR A 16 -7.13 -20.25 5.72
CA THR A 16 -8.53 -19.84 5.54
C THR A 16 -8.56 -18.35 5.26
N VAL A 17 -9.10 -17.98 4.10
CA VAL A 17 -9.35 -16.59 3.70
C VAL A 17 -10.84 -16.33 3.82
N ILE A 18 -11.23 -15.28 4.52
CA ILE A 18 -12.62 -14.85 4.65
C ILE A 18 -12.72 -13.50 3.94
N LEU A 19 -13.52 -13.44 2.88
CA LEU A 19 -13.74 -12.20 2.13
C LEU A 19 -14.75 -11.32 2.89
N PRO A 20 -14.64 -9.98 2.77
CA PRO A 20 -15.65 -9.05 3.28
C PRO A 20 -17.02 -9.31 2.64
N ASP A 21 -18.10 -8.98 3.38
CA ASP A 21 -19.49 -9.16 2.93
C ASP A 21 -19.82 -8.32 1.67
N ASP A 22 -19.07 -7.25 1.41
CA ASP A 22 -19.22 -6.34 0.27
C ASP A 22 -18.25 -6.66 -0.88
N PHE A 23 -17.56 -7.81 -0.84
CA PHE A 23 -16.73 -8.28 -1.95
C PHE A 23 -17.60 -8.81 -3.11
N ILE A 24 -17.65 -8.06 -4.21
CA ILE A 24 -18.56 -8.32 -5.34
C ILE A 24 -17.91 -8.93 -6.59
N ALA A 25 -16.62 -9.29 -6.56
CA ALA A 25 -15.94 -9.86 -7.73
C ALA A 25 -16.19 -11.37 -7.86
N ASP A 26 -16.27 -11.84 -9.11
CA ASP A 26 -16.56 -13.24 -9.42
C ASP A 26 -15.36 -14.18 -9.19
N GLU A 27 -14.13 -13.65 -9.22
CA GLU A 27 -12.89 -14.44 -9.10
C GLU A 27 -11.84 -13.72 -8.24
N VAL A 28 -10.96 -14.52 -7.64
CA VAL A 28 -9.80 -14.06 -6.83
C VAL A 28 -8.56 -14.84 -7.23
N GLU A 29 -7.47 -14.11 -7.52
CA GLU A 29 -6.14 -14.67 -7.70
C GLU A 29 -5.40 -14.70 -6.36
N VAL A 30 -4.79 -15.84 -6.01
CA VAL A 30 -4.07 -16.02 -4.74
C VAL A 30 -2.63 -16.45 -5.00
N ILE A 31 -1.67 -15.67 -4.48
CA ILE A 31 -0.24 -15.99 -4.50
C ILE A 31 0.22 -16.33 -3.07
N ILE A 32 0.65 -17.57 -2.84
CA ILE A 32 1.11 -18.05 -1.53
C ILE A 32 2.65 -18.09 -1.51
N LEU A 33 3.25 -17.26 -0.66
CA LEU A 33 4.70 -17.25 -0.45
C LEU A 33 5.00 -17.53 1.02
N PRO A 34 6.02 -18.35 1.34
CA PRO A 34 6.48 -18.50 2.71
C PRO A 34 6.95 -17.14 3.24
N VAL A 35 6.52 -16.77 4.45
CA VAL A 35 6.94 -15.52 5.07
C VAL A 35 8.44 -15.63 5.41
N GLN A 36 9.28 -14.99 4.59
CA GLN A 36 10.74 -15.00 4.80
C GLN A 36 11.20 -13.99 5.86
N ASN A 37 10.40 -12.94 6.12
CA ASN A 37 10.67 -11.93 7.14
C ASN A 37 9.38 -11.65 7.91
N LYS A 38 9.38 -11.84 9.24
CA LYS A 38 8.24 -11.53 10.12
C LYS A 38 7.89 -10.03 10.11
N GLU A 39 8.84 -9.19 9.73
CA GLU A 39 8.65 -7.76 9.53
C GLU A 39 8.55 -7.49 8.03
N TYR A 40 7.43 -6.89 7.63
CA TYR A 40 7.33 -6.27 6.31
C TYR A 40 8.43 -5.20 6.21
N GLN A 41 9.45 -5.47 5.42
CA GLN A 41 10.51 -4.50 5.13
C GLN A 41 10.00 -3.56 4.04
N ILE A 42 9.86 -2.28 4.40
CA ILE A 42 9.51 -1.22 3.45
C ILE A 42 10.60 -1.18 2.38
N PRO A 43 10.28 -1.33 1.07
CA PRO A 43 11.26 -1.21 0.01
C PRO A 43 12.04 0.10 0.09
N GLN A 44 13.35 0.05 -0.16
CA GLN A 44 14.23 1.22 -0.02
C GLN A 44 13.75 2.42 -0.85
N TRP A 45 13.19 2.19 -2.04
CA TRP A 45 12.64 3.26 -2.88
C TRP A 45 11.51 4.05 -2.20
N GLN A 46 10.66 3.40 -1.38
CA GLN A 46 9.60 4.07 -0.63
C GLN A 46 10.19 4.96 0.47
N VAL A 47 11.19 4.45 1.17
CA VAL A 47 11.94 5.21 2.18
C VAL A 47 12.61 6.43 1.54
N ASP A 48 13.22 6.23 0.37
CA ASP A 48 13.93 7.28 -0.36
C ASP A 48 12.95 8.38 -0.83
N GLN A 49 11.77 8.01 -1.33
CA GLN A 49 10.71 8.95 -1.71
C GLN A 49 10.20 9.80 -0.53
N VAL A 50 9.93 9.18 0.61
CA VAL A 50 9.48 9.91 1.82
C VAL A 50 10.56 10.85 2.33
N ARG A 51 11.82 10.39 2.33
CA ARG A 51 12.97 11.22 2.73
C ARG A 51 13.13 12.43 1.82
N GLU A 52 13.09 12.25 0.50
CA GLU A 52 13.20 13.34 -0.46
C GLU A 52 12.09 14.39 -0.27
N ARG A 53 10.85 13.95 -0.11
CA ARG A 53 9.70 14.84 0.15
C ARG A 53 9.88 15.62 1.45
N THR A 54 10.36 14.96 2.50
CA THR A 54 10.59 15.56 3.81
C THR A 54 11.70 16.61 3.74
N GLU A 55 12.81 16.32 3.06
CA GLU A 55 13.89 17.29 2.85
C GLU A 55 13.44 18.50 2.04
N LYS A 56 12.63 18.30 0.98
CA LYS A 56 12.04 19.38 0.19
C LYS A 56 11.13 20.27 1.04
N TYR A 57 10.28 19.67 1.87
CA TYR A 57 9.41 20.39 2.80
C TYR A 57 10.21 21.20 3.82
N LEU A 58 11.20 20.60 4.49
CA LEU A 58 12.02 21.28 5.49
C LEU A 58 12.78 22.48 4.92
N LYS A 59 13.22 22.39 3.65
CA LYS A 59 13.89 23.49 2.96
C LYS A 59 12.95 24.64 2.60
N ASN A 60 11.68 24.35 2.29
CA ASN A 60 10.70 25.40 1.98
C ASN A 60 9.28 25.03 2.47
N PRO A 61 8.98 25.20 3.77
CA PRO A 61 7.73 24.73 4.39
C PRO A 61 6.48 25.46 3.91
N LYS A 62 6.64 26.57 3.18
CA LYS A 62 5.53 27.35 2.60
C LYS A 62 5.20 26.94 1.17
N ASN A 63 6.06 26.15 0.55
CA ASN A 63 5.87 25.61 -0.80
C ASN A 63 5.35 24.18 -0.71
N VAL A 64 4.24 24.02 0.00
CA VAL A 64 3.47 22.78 0.03
C VAL A 64 2.33 22.97 -0.93
N THR A 65 2.17 22.05 -1.87
CA THR A 65 0.99 22.00 -2.73
C THR A 65 -0.24 21.92 -1.84
N ASN A 66 -1.22 22.80 -2.07
CA ASN A 66 -2.50 22.69 -1.38
C ASN A 66 -3.09 21.30 -1.67
N ILE A 67 -3.77 20.70 -0.70
CA ILE A 67 -4.39 19.38 -0.86
C ILE A 67 -5.37 19.37 -2.02
N ASP A 68 -6.04 20.49 -2.30
CA ASP A 68 -6.96 20.64 -3.43
C ASP A 68 -6.23 20.58 -4.79
N ASP A 69 -5.04 21.18 -4.88
CA ASP A 69 -4.23 21.17 -6.10
C ASP A 69 -3.60 19.79 -6.33
N PHE A 70 -3.18 19.11 -5.26
CA PHE A 70 -2.68 17.73 -5.31
C PHE A 70 -3.76 16.74 -5.77
N LEU A 71 -4.99 16.88 -5.29
CA LEU A 71 -6.10 16.01 -5.71
C LEU A 71 -6.44 16.23 -7.20
N LYS A 72 -6.36 17.47 -7.70
CA LYS A 72 -6.52 17.77 -9.12
C LYS A 72 -5.43 17.16 -9.99
N GLU A 73 -4.16 17.24 -9.58
CA GLU A 73 -3.06 16.60 -10.31
C GLU A 73 -3.28 15.08 -10.45
N ILE A 74 -3.81 14.42 -9.43
CA ILE A 74 -4.15 12.99 -9.49
C ILE A 74 -5.33 12.71 -10.41
N GLU A 75 -6.37 13.56 -10.38
CA GLU A 75 -7.52 13.43 -11.28
C GLU A 75 -7.14 13.67 -12.75
N ASP A 76 -6.23 14.60 -13.03
CA ASP A 76 -5.77 14.92 -14.38
C ASP A 76 -4.81 13.84 -14.97
N ASP A 77 -4.11 13.09 -14.11
CA ASP A 77 -3.20 11.99 -14.50
C ASP A 77 -3.92 10.63 -14.71
N LEU A 78 -5.25 10.55 -14.45
CA LEU A 78 -6.11 9.36 -14.60
C LEU A 78 -6.91 9.37 -15.91
#